data_AF-A0A936LY52-F1
#
_entry.id   AF-A0A936LY52-F1
#
_cell.length_a   1.000
_cell.length_b   1.000
_cell.length_c   1.000
_cell.angle_alpha   90.00
_cell.angle_beta   90.00
_cell.angle_gamma   90.00
#
_symmetry.space_group_name_H-M   'P 1'
#
loop_
_entity.id
_entity.type
_entity.pdbx_description
1 polymer ?
#
loop_
_entity_poly.entity_id
_entity_poly.type
_entity_poly.pdbx_seq_one_letter_code
_entity_poly.pdbx_strand_id
1 'polypeptide(L)'
;MTHEPTNADRAEWAREALAVFTARTYGGDHPDAMERSDLETAVYDLIADLLHYAKRQGFDTDSIITQACYHFECELREEVTP
;
A
#
# COMPACT_ATOMS: atom_id res chain seq x y z
N MET A 1 -4.53 -15.71 21.89
CA MET A 1 -5.31 -15.33 20.69
C MET A 1 -4.58 -14.16 20.06
N THR A 2 -4.03 -14.35 18.86
CA THR A 2 -3.49 -13.24 18.07
C THR A 2 -4.68 -12.49 17.50
N HIS A 3 -4.84 -11.22 17.88
CA HIS A 3 -5.84 -10.34 17.30
C HIS A 3 -5.52 -10.18 15.82
N GLU A 4 -6.46 -10.46 14.92
CA GLU A 4 -6.28 -10.18 13.49
C GLU A 4 -6.18 -8.67 13.28
N PRO A 5 -5.29 -8.18 12.40
CA PRO A 5 -5.12 -6.75 12.22
C PRO A 5 -6.35 -6.13 11.56
N THR A 6 -6.76 -4.98 12.09
CA THR A 6 -7.85 -4.15 11.56
C THR A 6 -7.45 -3.46 10.26
N ASN A 7 -8.41 -2.89 9.53
CA ASN A 7 -8.09 -2.09 8.35
C ASN A 7 -7.34 -0.81 8.72
N ALA A 8 -7.54 -0.29 9.92
CA ALA A 8 -6.75 0.82 10.46
C ALA A 8 -5.27 0.42 10.67
N ASP A 9 -5.00 -0.77 11.20
CA ASP A 9 -3.63 -1.29 11.36
C ASP A 9 -2.96 -1.45 9.98
N ARG A 10 -3.68 -2.02 9.01
CA ARG A 10 -3.19 -2.20 7.63
C ARG A 10 -2.89 -0.87 6.94
N ALA A 11 -3.76 0.13 7.12
CA ALA A 11 -3.54 1.48 6.60
C ALA A 11 -2.33 2.15 7.25
N GLU A 12 -2.12 1.97 8.55
CA GLU A 12 -0.95 2.50 9.26
C GLU A 12 0.35 1.85 8.77
N TRP A 13 0.37 0.53 8.57
CA TRP A 13 1.54 -0.14 7.99
C TRP A 13 1.85 0.34 6.57
N ALA A 14 0.82 0.57 5.75
CA ALA A 14 1.00 1.15 4.43
C ALA A 14 1.56 2.58 4.51
N ARG A 15 1.11 3.39 5.49
CA ARG A 15 1.62 4.73 5.76
C ARG A 15 3.10 4.72 6.15
N GLU A 16 3.51 3.79 7.01
CA GLU A 16 4.93 3.60 7.39
C GLU A 16 5.81 3.23 6.19
N ALA A 17 5.34 2.31 5.34
CA ALA A 17 6.04 1.94 4.11
C ALA A 17 6.15 3.14 3.15
N LEU A 18 5.07 3.91 3.02
CA LEU A 18 5.05 5.13 2.21
C LEU A 18 6.02 6.18 2.75
N ALA A 19 6.15 6.34 4.06
CA ALA A 19 7.11 7.27 4.66
C ALA A 19 8.57 6.93 4.33
N VAL A 20 8.93 5.64 4.32
CA VAL A 20 10.26 5.21 3.88
C VAL A 20 10.48 5.46 2.39
N PHE A 21 9.44 5.26 1.58
CA PHE A 21 9.48 5.51 0.14
C PHE A 21 9.66 7.00 -0.15
N THR A 22 8.80 7.86 0.38
CA THR A 22 8.82 9.31 0.10
C THR A 22 10.09 9.98 0.60
N ALA A 23 10.63 9.51 1.73
CA ALA A 23 11.92 9.98 2.22
C ALA A 23 13.07 9.74 1.21
N ARG A 24 12.94 8.75 0.31
CA ARG A 24 13.92 8.44 -0.73
C ARG A 24 13.62 9.07 -2.09
N THR A 25 12.35 9.22 -2.45
CA THR A 25 11.92 9.58 -3.81
C THR A 25 11.34 10.99 -3.93
N TYR A 26 10.87 11.58 -2.83
CA TYR A 26 10.26 12.93 -2.79
C TYR A 26 11.09 13.88 -1.92
N GLY A 27 12.41 13.92 -2.13
CA GLY A 27 13.27 14.92 -1.49
C GLY A 27 13.39 14.84 0.04
N GLY A 28 12.95 13.73 0.65
CA GLY A 28 12.92 13.60 2.11
C GLY A 28 11.55 13.87 2.74
N ASP A 29 10.52 14.14 1.94
CA ASP A 29 9.19 14.46 2.44
C ASP A 29 8.54 13.27 3.18
N HIS A 30 7.69 13.62 4.15
CA HIS A 30 6.90 12.67 4.91
C HIS A 30 5.43 12.74 4.46
N PRO A 31 4.71 11.60 4.31
CA PRO A 31 3.34 11.57 3.77
C PRO A 31 2.38 12.53 4.47
N ASP A 32 2.48 12.64 5.81
CA ASP A 32 1.64 13.50 6.63
C ASP A 32 1.82 15.02 6.36
N ALA A 33 2.88 15.41 5.66
CA ALA A 33 3.20 16.81 5.33
C ALA A 33 3.08 17.13 3.83
N MET A 34 2.74 16.14 3.00
CA MET A 34 2.62 16.31 1.55
C MET A 34 1.28 16.97 1.18
N GLU A 35 1.29 17.74 0.09
CA GLU A 35 0.05 18.18 -0.56
C GLU A 35 -0.74 16.96 -1.05
N ARG A 36 -2.08 17.04 -1.01
CA ARG A 36 -2.96 15.90 -1.32
C ARG A 36 -2.65 15.25 -2.68
N SER A 37 -2.41 16.05 -3.72
CA SER A 37 -2.09 15.56 -5.07
C SER A 37 -0.75 14.84 -5.13
N ASP A 38 0.23 15.31 -4.35
CA ASP A 38 1.57 14.72 -4.30
C ASP A 38 1.53 13.42 -3.50
N LEU A 39 0.73 13.37 -2.43
CA LEU A 39 0.47 12.17 -1.66
C LEU A 39 -0.21 11.09 -2.51
N GLU A 40 -1.24 11.44 -3.28
CA GLU A 40 -1.88 10.52 -4.21
C GLU A 40 -0.90 9.99 -5.26
N THR A 41 -0.01 10.86 -5.74
CA THR A 41 1.08 10.49 -6.66
C THR A 41 2.07 9.51 -6.05
N ALA A 42 2.51 9.76 -4.82
CA ALA A 42 3.41 8.87 -4.09
C ALA A 42 2.80 7.48 -3.86
N VAL A 43 1.48 7.39 -3.65
CA VAL A 43 0.81 6.09 -3.48
C VAL A 43 0.89 5.26 -4.76
N TYR A 44 0.52 5.81 -5.92
CA TYR A 44 0.58 5.01 -7.16
C TYR A 44 2.01 4.76 -7.66
N ASP A 45 2.95 5.65 -7.37
CA ASP A 45 4.37 5.42 -7.67
C ASP A 45 4.94 4.28 -6.82
N LEU A 46 4.59 4.20 -5.53
CA LEU A 46 4.96 3.05 -4.69
C LEU A 46 4.36 1.74 -5.22
N ILE A 47 3.10 1.75 -5.67
CA ILE A 47 2.47 0.57 -6.29
C ILE A 47 3.23 0.16 -7.57
N ALA A 48 3.60 1.12 -8.42
CA ALA A 48 4.37 0.84 -9.63
C ALA A 48 5.73 0.21 -9.31
N ASP A 49 6.44 0.71 -8.29
CA ASP A 49 7.72 0.16 -7.84
C ASP A 49 7.59 -1.26 -7.29
N LEU A 50 6.51 -1.57 -6.56
CA LEU A 50 6.21 -2.92 -6.11
C LEU A 50 5.94 -3.87 -7.29
N LEU A 51 5.28 -3.41 -8.36
CA LEU A 51 5.08 -4.20 -9.57
C LEU A 51 6.38 -4.40 -10.35
N HIS A 52 7.24 -3.39 -10.43
CA HIS A 52 8.59 -3.54 -10.98
C HIS A 52 9.38 -4.60 -10.20
N TYR A 53 9.31 -4.58 -8.86
CA TYR A 53 9.92 -5.61 -8.03
C TYR A 53 9.33 -7.00 -8.30
N ALA A 54 8.01 -7.15 -8.30
CA ALA A 54 7.32 -8.42 -8.55
C ALA A 54 7.71 -9.02 -9.91
N LYS A 55 7.72 -8.19 -10.96
CA LYS A 55 8.16 -8.59 -12.30
C LYS A 55 9.60 -9.10 -12.30
N ARG A 56 10.50 -8.47 -11.55
CA ARG A 56 11.90 -8.92 -11.41
C ARG A 56 12.03 -10.25 -10.66
N GLN A 57 11.07 -10.60 -9.81
CA GLN A 57 10.99 -11.92 -9.18
C GLN A 57 10.37 -13.00 -10.09
N GLY A 58 9.91 -12.62 -11.30
CA GLY A 58 9.24 -13.52 -12.23
C GLY A 58 7.77 -13.76 -11.91
N PHE A 59 7.15 -12.91 -11.08
CA PHE A 59 5.72 -12.98 -10.81
C PHE A 59 4.91 -12.32 -11.92
N ASP A 60 3.69 -12.82 -12.10
CA ASP A 60 2.69 -12.19 -12.97
C ASP A 60 2.07 -10.98 -12.26
N THR A 61 2.35 -9.79 -12.78
CA THR A 61 1.88 -8.53 -12.22
C THR A 61 0.36 -8.38 -12.29
N ASP A 62 -0.29 -8.93 -13.32
CA ASP A 62 -1.74 -8.81 -13.50
C ASP A 62 -2.47 -9.67 -12.47
N SER A 63 -1.95 -10.89 -12.25
CA SER A 63 -2.41 -11.77 -11.17
C SER A 63 -2.23 -11.12 -9.79
N ILE A 64 -1.08 -10.48 -9.53
CA ILE A 64 -0.83 -9.79 -8.24
C ILE A 64 -1.83 -8.68 -8.01
N ILE A 65 -2.07 -7.80 -8.99
CA ILE A 65 -3.04 -6.70 -8.85
C ILE A 65 -4.44 -7.26 -8.61
N THR A 66 -4.85 -8.27 -9.40
CA THR A 66 -6.16 -8.91 -9.24
C THR A 66 -6.35 -9.45 -7.82
N GLN A 67 -5.35 -10.15 -7.29
CA GLN A 67 -5.41 -10.72 -5.94
C GLN A 67 -5.34 -9.65 -4.85
N ALA A 68 -4.53 -8.60 -5.02
CA ALA A 68 -4.45 -7.51 -4.07
C ALA A 68 -5.79 -6.76 -3.95
N CYS A 69 -6.44 -6.45 -5.09
CA CYS A 69 -7.77 -5.86 -5.11
C CYS A 69 -8.82 -6.76 -4.44
N TYR A 70 -8.82 -8.06 -4.77
CA TYR A 70 -9.73 -9.01 -4.15
C TYR A 70 -9.53 -9.10 -2.63
N HIS A 71 -8.28 -9.15 -2.17
CA HIS A 71 -7.95 -9.22 -0.74
C HIS A 71 -8.41 -7.96 0.01
N PHE A 72 -8.14 -6.77 -0.55
CA PHE A 72 -8.63 -5.51 0.00
C PHE A 72 -10.16 -5.50 0.15
N GLU A 73 -10.90 -5.96 -0.86
CA GLU A 73 -12.37 -6.06 -0.78
C GLU A 73 -12.87 -7.08 0.24
N CYS A 74 -12.12 -8.16 0.50
CA CYS A 74 -12.44 -9.11 1.56
C CYS A 74 -12.21 -8.49 2.95
N GLU A 75 -11.06 -7.86 3.17
CA GLU A 75 -10.70 -7.18 4.43
C GLU A 75 -11.74 -6.10 4.82
N LEU A 76 -12.25 -5.34 3.84
CA LEU A 76 -13.34 -4.38 4.05
C LEU A 76 -14.65 -5.05 4.48
N ARG A 77 -14.99 -6.23 3.93
CA ARG A 77 -16.23 -6.95 4.25
C ARG A 77 -16.16 -7.63 5.61
N GLU A 78 -15.00 -8.18 5.95
CA GLU A 78 -14.76 -8.87 7.22
C GLU A 78 -14.85 -7.90 8.41
N GLU A 79 -14.31 -6.68 8.31
CA GLU A 79 -14.36 -5.70 9.40
C GLU A 79 -15.78 -5.18 9.71
N VAL A 80 -16.69 -5.20 8.73
CA VAL A 80 -18.08 -4.76 8.88
C VAL A 80 -19.00 -5.90 9.37
N THR A 81 -18.54 -7.16 9.28
CA THR A 81 -19.33 -8.33 9.68
C THR A 81 -19.03 -8.68 11.15
N PRO A 82 -20.00 -8.56 12.07
CA PRO A 82 -19.79 -8.77 13.51
C PRO A 82 -19.59 -10.24 13.93
#